data_AF-A0A1D6FEA7-F1
#
_entry.id   AF-A0A1D6FEA7-F1
#
_cell.length_a   1.000
_cell.length_b   1.000
_cell.length_c   1.000
_cell.angle_alpha   90.00
_cell.angle_beta   90.00
_cell.angle_gamma   90.00
#
_symmetry.space_group_name_H-M   'P 1'
#
loop_
_entity.id
_entity.type
_entity.pdbx_description
1 polymer ?
#
loop_
_entity_poly.entity_id
_entity_poly.type
_entity_poly.pdbx_seq_one_letter_code
_entity_poly.pdbx_strand_id
1 'polypeptide(L)'
;MLVNLGVPWVILGHSERRALLGESNEFVGDKVAFALSQGLKVIACVGETLEEREAGSTMDVVAAQTKAIAEKIKDWSNVVLAYEPVWAIGTGKVATPAQAQEVHASLRDWVKINVSPEVSESTRIIYGGSVTAANCKELAAQPDVDGFLVGGASLKPEFIDIINAAAV
;
A
#
# COMPACT_ATOMS: atom_id res chain seq x y z
N MET A 1 1.14 -16.67 16.91
CA MET A 1 2.55 -16.42 17.27
C MET A 1 2.84 -14.92 17.44
N LEU A 2 2.74 -14.09 16.39
CA LEU A 2 3.05 -12.63 16.47
C LEU A 2 2.32 -11.91 17.61
N VAL A 3 1.01 -12.15 17.76
CA VAL A 3 0.20 -11.58 18.85
C VAL A 3 0.72 -11.99 20.24
N ASN A 4 1.13 -13.25 20.40
CA ASN A 4 1.71 -13.74 21.66
C ASN A 4 3.07 -13.09 21.98
N LEU A 5 3.82 -12.67 20.96
CA LEU A 5 5.05 -11.88 21.11
C LEU A 5 4.79 -10.39 21.29
N GLY A 6 3.53 -9.93 21.31
CA GLY A 6 3.17 -8.52 21.43
C GLY A 6 3.47 -7.69 20.18
N VAL A 7 3.63 -8.32 19.01
CA VAL A 7 3.82 -7.61 17.74
C VAL A 7 2.45 -7.18 17.19
N PRO A 8 2.17 -5.87 17.04
CA PRO A 8 0.82 -5.39 16.74
C PRO A 8 0.50 -5.30 15.24
N TRP A 9 1.51 -5.31 14.35
CA TRP A 9 1.35 -5.10 12.91
C TRP A 9 1.98 -6.22 12.09
N VAL A 10 1.45 -6.45 10.89
CA VAL A 10 2.03 -7.32 9.87
C VAL A 10 1.89 -6.70 8.47
N ILE A 11 2.93 -6.87 7.64
CA ILE A 11 2.89 -6.53 6.21
C ILE A 11 2.48 -7.78 5.43
N LEU A 12 1.48 -7.66 4.55
CA LEU A 12 0.95 -8.76 3.76
C LEU A 12 0.80 -8.35 2.30
N GLY A 13 1.08 -9.28 1.38
CA GLY A 13 0.96 -9.03 -0.06
C GLY A 13 2.01 -8.10 -0.64
N HIS A 14 3.15 -7.91 0.03
CA HIS A 14 4.28 -7.15 -0.51
C HIS A 14 4.68 -7.67 -1.90
N SER A 15 4.99 -6.76 -2.82
CA SER A 15 5.32 -7.03 -4.23
C SER A 15 6.32 -8.17 -4.41
N GLU A 16 7.42 -8.16 -3.64
CA GLU A 16 8.43 -9.22 -3.64
C GLU A 16 7.86 -10.61 -3.32
N ARG A 17 6.90 -10.71 -2.40
CA ARG A 17 6.27 -12.01 -2.07
C ARG A 17 5.34 -12.46 -3.18
N ARG A 18 4.61 -11.54 -3.80
CA ARG A 18 3.76 -11.84 -4.96
C ARG A 18 4.61 -12.35 -6.13
N ALA A 19 5.67 -11.62 -6.46
CA ALA A 19 6.52 -11.91 -7.62
C ALA A 19 7.43 -13.12 -7.42
N LEU A 20 8.13 -13.21 -6.27
CA LEU A 20 9.17 -14.22 -6.05
C LEU A 20 8.64 -15.50 -5.41
N LEU A 21 7.56 -15.39 -4.61
CA LEU A 21 6.98 -16.52 -3.86
C LEU A 21 5.59 -16.92 -4.37
N GLY A 22 5.07 -16.25 -5.40
CA GLY A 22 3.82 -16.62 -6.05
C GLY A 22 2.57 -16.41 -5.18
N GLU A 23 2.58 -15.42 -4.28
CA GLU A 23 1.39 -15.11 -3.48
C GLU A 23 0.27 -14.50 -4.35
N SER A 24 -0.79 -15.27 -4.60
CA SER A 24 -1.96 -14.82 -5.39
C SER A 24 -2.81 -13.80 -4.63
N ASN A 25 -3.73 -13.16 -5.36
CA ASN A 25 -4.68 -12.20 -4.78
C ASN A 25 -5.52 -12.82 -3.66
N GLU A 26 -6.05 -14.02 -3.91
CA GLU A 26 -6.88 -14.77 -2.97
C GLU A 26 -6.07 -15.19 -1.74
N PHE A 27 -4.84 -15.65 -1.95
CA PHE A 27 -3.96 -16.05 -0.85
C PHE A 27 -3.62 -14.87 0.06
N VAL A 28 -3.38 -13.68 -0.51
CA VAL A 28 -3.20 -12.46 0.27
C VAL A 28 -4.48 -12.07 0.99
N GLY A 29 -5.65 -12.10 0.33
CA GLY A 29 -6.94 -11.82 0.94
C GLY A 29 -7.22 -12.74 2.15
N ASP A 30 -6.96 -14.03 2.03
CA ASP A 30 -7.10 -15.00 3.11
C ASP A 30 -6.15 -14.70 4.29
N LYS A 31 -4.90 -14.31 4.00
CA LYS A 31 -3.95 -13.89 5.06
C LYS A 31 -4.39 -12.63 5.78
N VAL A 32 -4.90 -11.62 5.05
CA VAL A 32 -5.38 -10.37 5.64
C VAL A 32 -6.54 -10.67 6.59
N ALA A 33 -7.54 -11.42 6.13
CA ALA A 33 -8.67 -11.80 6.95
C ALA A 33 -8.25 -12.61 8.19
N PHE A 34 -7.34 -13.58 8.03
CA PHE A 34 -6.85 -14.35 9.15
C PHE A 34 -6.08 -13.48 10.15
N ALA A 35 -5.17 -12.62 9.70
CA ALA A 35 -4.39 -11.74 10.57
C ALA A 35 -5.29 -10.81 11.40
N LEU A 36 -6.29 -10.18 10.77
CA LEU A 36 -7.28 -9.35 11.46
C LEU A 36 -8.09 -10.16 12.47
N SER A 37 -8.50 -11.38 12.14
CA SER A 37 -9.24 -12.27 13.06
C SER A 37 -8.45 -12.62 14.33
N GLN A 38 -7.12 -12.57 14.25
CA GLN A 38 -6.24 -12.80 15.39
C GLN A 38 -5.92 -11.51 16.17
N GLY A 39 -6.43 -10.35 15.75
CA GLY A 39 -6.21 -9.06 16.39
C GLY A 39 -4.95 -8.31 15.93
N LEU A 40 -4.33 -8.71 14.82
CA LEU A 40 -3.25 -7.93 14.21
C LEU A 40 -3.83 -6.77 13.41
N LYS A 41 -3.07 -5.68 13.34
CA LYS A 41 -3.24 -4.63 12.34
C LYS A 41 -2.47 -5.01 11.08
N VAL A 42 -2.99 -4.64 9.91
CA VAL A 42 -2.46 -5.11 8.62
C VAL A 42 -2.09 -3.93 7.73
N ILE A 43 -0.87 -3.95 7.21
CA ILE A 43 -0.48 -3.18 6.02
C ILE A 43 -0.60 -4.13 4.83
N ALA A 44 -1.61 -3.94 4.00
CA ALA A 44 -1.91 -4.77 2.84
C ALA A 44 -1.40 -4.08 1.56
N CYS A 45 -0.47 -4.73 0.86
CA CYS A 45 0.16 -4.14 -0.31
C CYS A 45 -0.50 -4.55 -1.63
N VAL A 46 -0.58 -3.58 -2.54
CA VAL A 46 -1.11 -3.70 -3.89
C VAL A 46 -0.25 -2.86 -4.84
N GLY A 47 -0.20 -3.22 -6.11
CA GLY A 47 0.68 -2.57 -7.09
C GLY A 47 0.75 -3.32 -8.41
N GLU A 48 1.08 -2.59 -9.47
CA GLU A 48 1.23 -3.11 -10.83
C GLU A 48 2.69 -3.11 -11.31
N THR A 49 3.04 -4.07 -12.18
CA THR A 49 4.34 -4.14 -12.84
C THR A 49 4.48 -3.14 -13.98
N LEU A 50 5.70 -3.00 -14.53
CA LEU A 50 5.94 -2.11 -15.67
C LEU A 50 5.14 -2.53 -16.89
N GLU A 51 5.07 -3.83 -17.17
CA GLU A 51 4.34 -4.40 -18.30
C GLU A 51 2.84 -4.13 -18.16
N GLU A 52 2.29 -4.29 -16.97
CA GLU A 52 0.88 -4.02 -16.68
C GLU A 52 0.55 -2.52 -16.82
N ARG A 53 1.45 -1.64 -16.37
CA ARG A 53 1.30 -0.19 -16.54
C ARG A 53 1.36 0.23 -18.00
N GLU A 54 2.34 -0.25 -18.75
CA GLU A 54 2.50 0.07 -20.19
C GLU A 54 1.35 -0.50 -21.04
N ALA A 55 0.70 -1.57 -20.57
CA ALA A 55 -0.54 -2.10 -21.15
C ALA A 55 -1.80 -1.27 -20.80
N GLY A 56 -1.69 -0.26 -19.94
CA GLY A 56 -2.83 0.54 -19.48
C GLY A 56 -3.69 -0.15 -18.42
N SER A 57 -3.17 -1.19 -17.76
CA SER A 57 -3.91 -2.04 -16.82
C SER A 57 -3.66 -1.73 -15.34
N THR A 58 -3.06 -0.57 -15.01
CA THR A 58 -2.74 -0.18 -13.62
C THR A 58 -3.93 -0.37 -12.68
N MET A 59 -5.07 0.26 -12.97
CA MET A 59 -6.22 0.17 -12.08
C MET A 59 -6.95 -1.17 -12.16
N ASP A 60 -6.88 -1.90 -13.28
CA ASP A 60 -7.44 -3.25 -13.35
C ASP A 60 -6.72 -4.20 -12.38
N VAL A 61 -5.39 -4.15 -12.36
CA VAL A 61 -4.54 -4.96 -11.47
C VAL A 61 -4.74 -4.55 -10.02
N VAL A 62 -4.63 -3.26 -9.71
CA VAL A 62 -4.75 -2.73 -8.34
C VAL A 62 -6.17 -3.00 -7.79
N ALA A 63 -7.22 -2.83 -8.61
CA ALA A 63 -8.59 -3.15 -8.22
C ALA A 63 -8.79 -4.64 -7.97
N ALA A 64 -8.26 -5.53 -8.82
CA ALA A 64 -8.37 -6.96 -8.63
C ALA A 64 -7.68 -7.43 -7.33
N GLN A 65 -6.49 -6.89 -7.04
CA GLN A 65 -5.77 -7.17 -5.80
C GLN A 65 -6.52 -6.67 -4.57
N THR A 66 -7.07 -5.45 -4.63
CA THR A 66 -7.84 -4.85 -3.52
C THR A 66 -9.17 -5.56 -3.30
N LYS A 67 -9.85 -5.95 -4.39
CA LYS A 67 -11.10 -6.72 -4.36
C LYS A 67 -10.94 -8.03 -3.61
N ALA A 68 -9.88 -8.79 -3.88
CA ALA A 68 -9.65 -10.07 -3.19
C ALA A 68 -9.49 -9.92 -1.68
N ILE A 69 -9.04 -8.76 -1.19
CA ILE A 69 -9.02 -8.42 0.23
C ILE A 69 -10.43 -8.03 0.69
N ALA A 70 -11.08 -7.10 -0.02
CA ALA A 70 -12.41 -6.57 0.33
C ALA A 70 -13.49 -7.65 0.42
N GLU A 71 -13.43 -8.70 -0.40
CA GLU A 71 -14.37 -9.83 -0.35
C GLU A 71 -14.21 -10.71 0.91
N LYS A 72 -13.09 -10.59 1.63
CA LYS A 72 -12.75 -11.43 2.79
C LYS A 72 -12.90 -10.71 4.12
N ILE A 73 -13.05 -9.39 4.11
CA ILE A 73 -13.09 -8.57 5.33
C ILE A 73 -14.29 -7.63 5.31
N LYS A 74 -14.77 -7.25 6.50
CA LYS A 74 -15.84 -6.26 6.67
C LYS A 74 -15.36 -5.00 7.38
N ASP A 75 -14.51 -5.17 8.39
CA ASP A 75 -13.94 -4.08 9.17
C ASP A 75 -12.55 -3.71 8.65
N TRP A 76 -12.40 -2.44 8.29
CA TRP A 76 -11.18 -1.84 7.76
C TRP A 76 -10.42 -1.01 8.80
N SER A 77 -10.93 -0.89 10.03
CA SER A 77 -10.38 -0.02 11.09
C SER A 77 -8.93 -0.33 11.45
N ASN A 78 -8.47 -1.55 11.18
CA ASN A 78 -7.10 -2.01 11.42
C ASN A 78 -6.33 -2.33 10.13
N VAL A 79 -6.76 -1.76 9.00
CA VAL A 79 -6.14 -1.94 7.68
C VAL A 79 -5.53 -0.63 7.21
N VAL A 80 -4.32 -0.73 6.65
CA VAL A 80 -3.66 0.30 5.85
C VAL A 80 -3.39 -0.32 4.49
N LEU A 81 -3.74 0.38 3.41
CA LEU A 81 -3.37 -0.01 2.05
C LEU A 81 -2.03 0.61 1.70
N ALA A 82 -1.10 -0.18 1.17
CA ALA A 82 0.17 0.31 0.64
C ALA A 82 0.21 0.14 -0.88
N TYR A 83 0.24 1.26 -1.61
CA TYR A 83 0.43 1.22 -3.06
C TYR A 83 1.91 1.16 -3.41
N GLU A 84 2.35 0.05 -4.01
CA GLU A 84 3.70 -0.16 -4.51
C GLU A 84 3.72 0.06 -6.04
N PRO A 85 4.30 1.15 -6.56
CA PRO A 85 4.52 1.30 -8.00
C PRO A 85 5.66 0.37 -8.44
N VAL A 86 5.40 -0.93 -8.54
CA VAL A 86 6.42 -1.96 -8.87
C VAL A 86 7.11 -1.65 -10.19
N TRP A 87 6.37 -1.05 -11.13
CA TRP A 87 6.90 -0.49 -12.38
C TRP A 87 8.06 0.50 -12.22
N ALA A 88 8.21 1.15 -11.06
CA ALA A 88 9.26 2.12 -10.72
C ALA A 88 10.26 1.58 -9.68
N ILE A 89 10.19 0.31 -9.30
CA ILE A 89 11.11 -0.32 -8.34
C ILE A 89 12.12 -1.16 -9.09
N GLY A 90 13.40 -0.76 -9.07
CA GLY A 90 14.49 -1.51 -9.71
C GLY A 90 14.51 -1.47 -11.25
N THR A 91 13.60 -0.73 -11.89
CA THR A 91 13.48 -0.61 -13.36
C THR A 91 14.25 0.57 -13.97
N GLY A 92 14.82 1.44 -13.13
CA GLY A 92 15.41 2.71 -13.54
C GLY A 92 14.38 3.80 -13.90
N LYS A 93 13.08 3.50 -13.82
CA LYS A 93 12.00 4.48 -13.88
C LYS A 93 11.78 5.08 -12.49
N VAL A 94 11.27 6.31 -12.44
CA VAL A 94 10.94 7.01 -11.20
C VAL A 94 9.50 7.48 -11.31
N ALA A 95 8.68 7.13 -10.32
CA ALA A 95 7.33 7.65 -10.21
C ALA A 95 7.36 9.09 -9.66
N THR A 96 6.66 10.00 -10.33
CA THR A 96 6.49 11.37 -9.83
C THR A 96 5.42 11.42 -8.73
N PRO A 97 5.42 12.45 -7.87
CA PRO A 97 4.35 12.63 -6.87
C PRO A 97 2.96 12.70 -7.50
N ALA A 98 2.83 13.31 -8.68
CA ALA A 98 1.57 13.36 -9.42
C ALA A 98 1.09 11.96 -9.87
N GLN A 99 2.01 11.08 -10.29
CA GLN A 99 1.66 9.69 -10.64
C GLN A 99 1.29 8.86 -9.41
N ALA A 100 1.93 9.10 -8.27
CA ALA A 100 1.53 8.48 -7.00
C ALA A 100 0.11 8.93 -6.61
N GLN A 101 -0.13 10.25 -6.65
CA GLN A 101 -1.44 10.84 -6.36
C GLN A 101 -2.55 10.30 -7.27
N GLU A 102 -2.30 10.17 -8.56
CA GLU A 102 -3.26 9.61 -9.54
C GLU A 102 -3.77 8.22 -9.12
N VAL A 103 -2.85 7.32 -8.75
CA VAL A 103 -3.22 5.96 -8.36
C VAL A 103 -3.87 5.94 -6.98
N HIS A 104 -3.38 6.75 -6.03
CA HIS A 104 -3.98 6.86 -4.70
C HIS A 104 -5.43 7.37 -4.76
N ALA A 105 -5.70 8.43 -5.52
CA ALA A 105 -7.05 8.96 -5.72
C ALA A 105 -7.96 7.91 -6.38
N SER A 106 -7.46 7.22 -7.41
CA SER A 106 -8.21 6.17 -8.11
C SER A 106 -8.52 4.97 -7.20
N LEU A 107 -7.57 4.58 -6.36
CA LEU A 107 -7.75 3.53 -5.36
C LEU A 107 -8.74 3.95 -4.26
N ARG A 108 -8.67 5.21 -3.80
CA ARG A 108 -9.62 5.75 -2.82
C ARG A 108 -11.04 5.76 -3.38
N ASP A 109 -11.22 6.17 -4.64
CA ASP A 109 -12.52 6.14 -5.33
C ASP A 109 -13.02 4.70 -5.51
N TRP A 110 -12.13 3.77 -5.85
CA TRP A 110 -12.48 2.35 -5.90
C TRP A 110 -13.01 1.85 -4.55
N VAL A 111 -12.33 2.16 -3.44
CA VAL A 111 -12.78 1.80 -2.08
C VAL A 111 -14.12 2.45 -1.74
N LYS A 112 -14.33 3.71 -2.16
CA LYS A 112 -15.59 4.44 -1.95
C LYS A 112 -16.77 3.73 -2.59
N ILE A 113 -16.59 3.30 -3.85
CA ILE A 113 -17.65 2.68 -4.66
C ILE A 113 -17.90 1.22 -4.24
N ASN A 114 -16.83 0.47 -3.95
CA ASN A 114 -16.91 -0.99 -3.78
C ASN A 114 -16.97 -1.44 -2.30
N VAL A 115 -16.64 -0.57 -1.36
CA VAL A 115 -16.73 -0.85 0.08
C VAL A 115 -17.73 0.09 0.73
N SER A 116 -17.33 1.34 0.99
CA SER A 116 -18.24 2.42 1.40
C SER A 116 -17.50 3.78 1.41
N PRO A 117 -18.23 4.91 1.37
CA PRO A 117 -17.66 6.23 1.57
C PRO A 117 -16.89 6.37 2.89
N GLU A 118 -17.44 5.83 3.98
CA GLU A 118 -16.83 5.93 5.31
C GLU A 118 -15.51 5.16 5.39
N VAL A 119 -15.43 3.98 4.75
CA VAL A 119 -14.17 3.22 4.67
C VAL A 119 -13.15 3.94 3.80
N SER A 120 -13.58 4.54 2.69
CA SER A 120 -12.71 5.31 1.80
C SER A 120 -12.08 6.52 2.48
N GLU A 121 -12.85 7.25 3.29
CA GLU A 121 -12.37 8.44 4.01
C GLU A 121 -11.46 8.10 5.19
N SER A 122 -11.67 6.95 5.84
CA SER A 122 -10.92 6.56 7.06
C SER A 122 -9.71 5.66 6.80
N THR A 123 -9.68 4.94 5.68
CA THR A 123 -8.57 4.04 5.34
C THR A 123 -7.38 4.84 4.86
N ARG A 124 -6.23 4.60 5.50
CA ARG A 124 -4.96 5.18 5.05
C ARG A 124 -4.45 4.43 3.83
N ILE A 125 -4.08 5.17 2.79
CA ILE A 125 -3.41 4.70 1.58
C ILE A 125 -2.00 5.31 1.58
N ILE A 126 -1.01 4.50 1.91
CA ILE A 126 0.39 4.90 2.00
C ILE A 126 1.16 4.54 0.73
N TYR A 127 2.13 5.37 0.38
CA TYR A 127 2.96 5.17 -0.80
C TYR A 127 4.17 4.27 -0.48
N GLY A 128 4.29 3.17 -1.21
CA GLY A 128 5.34 2.15 -1.04
C GLY A 128 6.43 2.19 -2.11
N GLY A 129 6.52 3.27 -2.89
CA GLY A 129 7.60 3.46 -3.86
C GLY A 129 8.90 3.99 -3.22
N SER A 130 9.77 4.57 -4.06
CA SER A 130 11.03 5.14 -3.58
C SER A 130 10.81 6.44 -2.79
N VAL A 131 10.99 6.35 -1.47
CA VAL A 131 10.87 7.50 -0.54
C VAL A 131 12.23 7.81 0.09
N THR A 132 12.57 9.10 0.10
CA THR A 132 13.81 9.70 0.63
C THR A 132 13.46 11.00 1.34
N ALA A 133 14.38 11.55 2.13
CA ALA A 133 14.24 12.87 2.74
C ALA A 133 14.03 13.98 1.69
N ALA A 134 14.60 13.81 0.48
CA ALA A 134 14.50 14.79 -0.58
C ALA A 134 13.09 14.88 -1.20
N ASN A 135 12.32 13.79 -1.25
CA ASN A 135 11.01 13.76 -1.91
C ASN A 135 9.81 13.54 -0.95
N CYS A 136 10.05 13.15 0.30
CA CYS A 136 8.97 12.81 1.24
C CYS A 136 7.97 13.95 1.46
N LYS A 137 8.40 15.22 1.51
CA LYS A 137 7.49 16.36 1.72
C LYS A 137 6.58 16.61 0.51
N GLU A 138 7.09 16.45 -0.71
CA GLU A 138 6.30 16.64 -1.93
C GLU A 138 5.29 15.52 -2.13
N LEU A 139 5.66 14.28 -1.75
CA LEU A 139 4.75 13.14 -1.72
C LEU A 139 3.69 13.30 -0.61
N ALA A 140 4.07 13.72 0.60
CA ALA A 140 3.15 13.94 1.72
C ALA A 140 2.15 15.07 1.44
N ALA A 141 2.50 16.03 0.59
CA ALA A 141 1.59 17.11 0.19
C ALA A 141 0.50 16.67 -0.81
N GLN A 142 0.57 15.44 -1.33
CA GLN A 142 -0.46 14.91 -2.22
C GLN A 142 -1.71 14.51 -1.40
N PRO A 143 -2.92 14.94 -1.81
CA PRO A 143 -4.10 14.88 -0.95
C PRO A 143 -4.58 13.46 -0.60
N ASP A 144 -4.23 12.45 -1.39
CA ASP A 144 -4.62 11.06 -1.15
C ASP A 144 -3.45 10.17 -0.69
N VAL A 145 -2.27 10.76 -0.44
CA VAL A 145 -1.09 10.05 0.07
C VAL A 145 -0.99 10.22 1.59
N ASP A 146 -1.37 9.18 2.33
CA ASP A 146 -1.51 9.23 3.80
C ASP A 146 -0.24 8.82 4.58
N GLY A 147 0.90 8.77 3.90
CA GLY A 147 2.20 8.36 4.47
C GLY A 147 2.96 7.37 3.60
N PHE A 148 3.89 6.62 4.20
CA PHE A 148 4.88 5.83 3.46
C PHE A 148 5.10 4.43 4.00
N LEU A 149 5.33 3.47 3.09
CA LEU A 149 5.96 2.19 3.38
C LEU A 149 7.41 2.23 2.86
N VAL A 150 8.35 2.59 3.72
CA VAL A 150 9.72 2.92 3.31
C VAL A 150 10.61 1.66 3.27
N GLY A 151 11.23 1.43 2.11
CA GLY A 151 12.23 0.36 1.92
C GLY A 151 13.61 0.71 2.50
N GLY A 152 14.65 0.75 1.66
CA GLY A 152 16.04 0.87 2.11
C GLY A 152 16.39 2.12 2.94
N ALA A 153 15.65 3.23 2.80
CA ALA A 153 15.84 4.42 3.63
C ALA A 153 15.42 4.19 5.10
N SER A 154 14.58 3.19 5.40
CA SER A 154 14.20 2.82 6.77
C SER A 154 15.38 2.31 7.62
N LEU A 155 16.47 1.88 6.96
CA LEU A 155 17.70 1.39 7.60
C LEU A 155 18.72 2.52 7.87
N LYS A 156 18.35 3.77 7.59
CA LYS A 156 19.24 4.94 7.67
C LYS A 156 18.71 5.97 8.66
N PRO A 157 19.57 6.86 9.21
CA PRO A 157 19.12 7.99 10.03
C PRO A 157 18.10 8.90 9.32
N GLU A 158 18.19 8.97 7.99
CA GLU A 158 17.26 9.68 7.10
C GLU A 158 15.79 9.28 7.29
N PHE A 159 15.50 8.09 7.83
CA PHE A 159 14.13 7.67 8.13
C PHE A 159 13.41 8.65 9.06
N ILE A 160 14.14 9.32 9.96
CA ILE A 160 13.59 10.36 10.84
C ILE A 160 13.08 11.57 10.05
N ASP A 161 13.79 11.96 9.00
CA ASP A 161 13.37 13.08 8.13
C ASP A 161 12.07 12.73 7.39
N ILE A 162 11.94 11.47 6.95
CA ILE A 162 10.73 10.95 6.30
C ILE A 162 9.55 10.93 7.28
N ILE A 163 9.76 10.53 8.53
CA ILE A 163 8.71 10.59 9.58
C ILE A 163 8.23 12.03 9.77
N ASN A 164 9.16 13.00 9.79
CA ASN A 164 8.84 14.41 10.01
C ASN A 164 8.10 15.07 8.83
N ALA A 165 7.96 14.39 7.68
CA ALA A 165 7.11 14.86 6.59
C ALA A 165 5.62 14.88 6.97
N ALA A 166 5.22 14.14 8.00
CA ALA A 166 3.84 14.15 8.53
C ALA A 166 3.45 15.43 9.28
N ALA A 167 4.41 16.34 9.55
CA ALA A 167 4.16 17.61 10.23
C ALA A 167 3.80 18.77 9.26
N VAL A 168 3.55 18.45 7.99
CA VAL A 168 3.17 19.41 6.94
C VAL A 168 1.65 19.50 6.83
#